data_AF-A0A329SWM7-F1
#
_entry.id   AF-A0A329SWM7-F1
#
_cell.length_a   1.000
_cell.length_b   1.000
_cell.length_c   1.000
_cell.angle_alpha   90.00
_cell.angle_beta   90.00
_cell.angle_gamma   90.00
#
_symmetry.space_group_name_H-M   'P 1'
#
loop_
_entity.id
_entity.type
_entity.pdbx_description
1 polymer ?
#
loop_
_entity_poly.entity_id
_entity_poly.type
_entity_poly.pdbx_seq_one_letter_code
_entity_poly.pdbx_strand_id
1 'polypeptide(L)'
;MFNERNPHTPVSLLAALTSKYGEANLAEAIVSAAKRGDMLAARLQMEQLGGWLRRDMSVNDVFKLLNFKNDGTAFISRTLDTLEDTFCYITEQKE
;
A
#
# COMPACT_ATOMS: atom_id res chain seq x y z
N MET A 1 -10.48 -9.73 -20.77
CA MET A 1 -9.81 -8.79 -19.84
C MET A 1 -8.53 -8.24 -20.47
N PHE A 2 -7.96 -7.14 -19.97
CA PHE A 2 -6.74 -6.53 -20.55
C PHE A 2 -5.52 -7.47 -20.50
N ASN A 3 -5.30 -8.14 -19.37
CA ASN A 3 -4.16 -9.07 -19.19
C ASN A 3 -4.30 -10.35 -20.03
N GLU A 4 -5.52 -10.85 -20.25
CA GLU A 4 -5.76 -11.99 -21.16
C GLU A 4 -5.38 -11.68 -22.61
N ARG A 5 -5.47 -10.39 -23.00
CA ARG A 5 -5.09 -9.90 -24.33
C ARG A 5 -3.63 -9.45 -24.42
N ASN A 6 -2.96 -9.29 -23.28
CA ASN A 6 -1.57 -8.85 -23.17
C ASN A 6 -0.77 -9.77 -22.23
N PRO A 7 -0.63 -11.08 -22.57
CA PRO A 7 -0.06 -12.08 -21.67
C PRO A 7 1.44 -11.84 -21.37
N HIS A 8 2.16 -11.16 -22.26
CA HIS A 8 3.58 -10.85 -22.08
C HIS A 8 3.86 -9.58 -21.26
N THR A 9 2.82 -8.74 -21.04
CA THR A 9 2.93 -7.50 -20.26
C THR A 9 1.70 -7.35 -19.36
N PRO A 10 1.49 -8.27 -18.39
CA PRO A 10 0.38 -8.16 -17.47
C PRO A 10 0.55 -6.93 -16.57
N VAL A 11 -0.51 -6.16 -16.41
CA VAL A 11 -0.52 -4.96 -15.55
C VAL A 11 -1.45 -5.23 -14.37
N SER A 12 -0.98 -4.96 -13.15
CA SER A 12 -1.84 -4.96 -11.97
C SER A 12 -2.57 -3.62 -11.84
N LEU A 13 -3.78 -3.65 -11.27
CA LEU A 13 -4.54 -2.42 -11.00
C LEU A 13 -3.73 -1.45 -10.13
N LEU A 14 -3.05 -1.98 -9.10
CA LEU A 14 -2.16 -1.21 -8.25
C LEU A 14 -1.05 -0.54 -9.06
N ALA A 15 -0.35 -1.26 -9.95
CA ALA A 15 0.73 -0.69 -10.75
C ALA A 15 0.25 0.41 -11.71
N ALA A 16 -0.90 0.21 -12.35
CA ALA A 16 -1.51 1.23 -13.21
C ALA A 16 -1.87 2.50 -12.42
N LEU A 17 -2.47 2.34 -11.25
CA LEU A 17 -2.82 3.46 -10.37
C LEU A 17 -1.56 4.16 -9.83
N THR A 18 -0.53 3.42 -9.44
CA THR A 18 0.73 3.97 -8.94
C THR A 18 1.43 4.77 -10.03
N SER A 19 1.44 4.28 -11.27
CA SER A 19 2.03 4.99 -12.40
C SER A 19 1.31 6.32 -12.70
N LYS A 20 0.00 6.41 -12.42
CA LYS A 20 -0.79 7.62 -12.69
C LYS A 20 -0.73 8.63 -11.55
N TYR A 21 -0.84 8.18 -10.30
CA TYR A 21 -1.04 9.04 -9.13
C TYR A 21 0.21 9.20 -8.26
N GLY A 22 1.23 8.37 -8.47
CA GLY A 22 2.39 8.26 -7.59
C GLY A 22 2.10 7.39 -6.36
N GLU A 23 3.16 6.79 -5.82
CA GLU A 23 3.06 5.78 -4.76
C GLU A 23 2.52 6.35 -3.44
N ALA A 24 2.95 7.56 -3.06
CA ALA A 24 2.52 8.23 -1.84
C ALA A 24 1.03 8.63 -1.87
N ASN A 25 0.61 9.36 -2.91
CA ASN A 25 -0.78 9.82 -3.04
C ASN A 25 -1.77 8.64 -3.15
N LEU A 26 -1.36 7.59 -3.88
CA LEU A 26 -2.19 6.40 -3.99
C LEU A 26 -2.32 5.67 -2.65
N ALA A 27 -1.24 5.53 -1.89
CA ALA A 27 -1.28 4.91 -0.56
C ALA A 27 -2.27 5.64 0.36
N GLU A 28 -2.24 6.97 0.38
CA GLU A 28 -3.15 7.78 1.18
C GLU A 28 -4.62 7.59 0.75
N ALA A 29 -4.87 7.57 -0.56
CA ALA A 29 -6.21 7.35 -1.11
C ALA A 29 -6.75 5.95 -0.77
N ILE A 30 -5.91 4.92 -0.89
CA ILE A 30 -6.22 3.53 -0.56
C ILE A 30 -6.57 3.42 0.93
N VAL A 31 -5.72 3.94 1.83
CA VAL A 31 -5.97 3.89 3.27
C VAL A 31 -7.27 4.62 3.63
N SER A 32 -7.50 5.79 3.04
CA SER A 32 -8.70 6.58 3.30
C SER A 32 -9.98 5.88 2.83
N ALA A 33 -9.95 5.19 1.70
CA ALA A 33 -11.08 4.42 1.19
C ALA A 33 -11.31 3.13 2.00
N ALA A 34 -10.24 2.41 2.36
CA ALA A 34 -10.32 1.22 3.19
C ALA A 34 -10.94 1.52 4.57
N LYS A 35 -10.57 2.64 5.19
CA LYS A 35 -11.17 3.14 6.44
C LYS A 35 -12.67 3.43 6.33
N ARG A 36 -13.18 3.72 5.13
CA ARG A 36 -14.62 3.90 4.86
C ARG A 36 -15.35 2.59 4.57
N GLY A 37 -14.67 1.44 4.68
CA GLY A 37 -15.26 0.12 4.44
C GLY A 37 -15.21 -0.32 2.97
N ASP A 38 -14.42 0.33 2.12
CA ASP A 38 -14.25 -0.09 0.73
C ASP A 38 -13.38 -1.36 0.66
N MET A 39 -14.00 -2.49 0.26
CA MET A 39 -13.33 -3.78 0.17
C MET A 39 -12.26 -3.83 -0.92
N LEU A 40 -12.43 -3.09 -2.03
CA LEU A 40 -11.42 -3.02 -3.08
C LEU A 40 -10.20 -2.25 -2.58
N ALA A 41 -10.41 -1.16 -1.85
CA ALA A 41 -9.34 -0.41 -1.21
C ALA A 41 -8.60 -1.26 -0.16
N ALA A 42 -9.31 -2.00 0.69
CA ALA A 42 -8.68 -2.91 1.66
C ALA A 42 -7.80 -3.97 0.96
N ARG A 43 -8.28 -4.54 -0.16
CA ARG A 43 -7.49 -5.47 -0.96
C ARG A 43 -6.26 -4.79 -1.59
N LEU A 44 -6.42 -3.61 -2.17
CA LEU A 44 -5.30 -2.86 -2.74
C LEU A 44 -4.27 -2.46 -1.69
N GLN A 45 -4.70 -2.18 -0.46
CA GLN A 45 -3.81 -1.93 0.68
C GLN A 45 -2.94 -3.14 1.00
N MET A 46 -3.52 -4.34 1.05
CA MET A 46 -2.76 -5.58 1.24
C MET A 46 -1.79 -5.85 0.08
N GLU A 47 -2.21 -5.63 -1.16
CA GLU A 47 -1.33 -5.77 -2.34
C GLU A 47 -0.16 -4.78 -2.29
N GLN A 48 -0.39 -3.54 -1.86
CA GLN A 48 0.63 -2.52 -1.70
C GLN A 48 1.64 -2.88 -0.61
N LEU A 49 1.15 -3.35 0.54
CA LEU A 49 2.00 -3.81 1.63
C LEU A 49 2.84 -5.03 1.26
N GLY A 50 2.23 -6.01 0.60
CA GLY A 50 2.95 -7.17 0.07
C GLY A 50 4.02 -6.76 -0.95
N GLY A 51 3.78 -5.71 -1.74
CA GLY A 51 4.76 -5.12 -2.65
C GLY A 51 5.97 -4.51 -1.92
N TRP A 52 5.74 -3.76 -0.84
CA TRP A 52 6.81 -3.19 -0.01
C TRP A 52 7.61 -4.25 0.73
N LEU A 53 6.94 -5.27 1.27
CA LEU A 53 7.57 -6.44 1.88
C LEU A 53 8.49 -7.18 0.91
N ARG A 54 8.05 -7.39 -0.33
CA ARG A 54 8.86 -8.05 -1.36
C ARG A 54 10.04 -7.21 -1.85
N ARG A 55 10.03 -5.91 -1.57
CA ARG A 55 11.13 -4.99 -1.86
C ARG A 55 12.08 -4.82 -0.66
N ASP A 56 11.92 -5.65 0.38
CA ASP A 56 12.67 -5.58 1.64
C ASP A 56 12.66 -4.18 2.26
N MET A 57 11.55 -3.44 2.09
CA MET A 57 11.42 -2.09 2.63
C MET A 57 11.16 -2.14 4.12
N SER A 58 11.99 -1.43 4.89
CA SER A 58 11.70 -1.22 6.31
C SER A 58 10.55 -0.23 6.49
N VAL A 59 9.94 -0.21 7.68
CA VAL A 59 8.93 0.80 8.04
C VAL A 59 9.46 2.22 7.82
N ASN A 60 10.75 2.45 8.10
CA ASN A 60 11.39 3.74 7.87
C ASN A 60 11.54 4.09 6.38
N ASP A 61 11.77 3.09 5.52
CA ASP A 61 11.84 3.29 4.07
C ASP A 61 10.46 3.55 3.48
N VAL A 62 9.44 2.85 3.96
CA VAL A 62 8.03 3.14 3.62
C VAL A 62 7.66 4.55 4.10
N PHE A 63 8.06 4.93 5.30
CA PHE A 63 7.84 6.27 5.84
C PHE A 63 8.48 7.36 4.95
N LYS A 64 9.73 7.17 4.52
CA LYS A 64 10.42 8.07 3.59
C LYS A 64 9.81 8.06 2.19
N LEU A 65 9.36 6.89 1.71
CA LEU A 65 8.72 6.73 0.40
C LEU A 65 7.39 7.50 0.34
N LEU A 66 6.62 7.45 1.42
CA LEU A 66 5.39 8.22 1.57
C LEU A 66 5.67 9.72 1.76
N ASN A 67 6.95 10.12 1.85
CA ASN A 67 7.53 11.46 1.84
C ASN A 67 6.53 12.57 2.18
N PHE A 68 6.11 12.57 3.44
CA PHE A 68 5.21 13.56 3.97
C PHE A 68 5.92 14.90 4.02
N LYS A 69 5.48 15.85 3.19
CA LYS A 69 5.65 17.27 3.53
C LYS A 69 4.93 17.48 4.86
N ASN A 70 5.75 17.57 5.91
CA ASN A 70 5.65 18.19 7.24
C ASN A 70 4.30 18.52 7.94
N ASP A 71 3.14 18.00 7.53
CA ASP A 71 1.87 18.65 7.89
C ASP A 71 0.93 17.81 8.80
N GLY A 72 1.24 16.55 9.14
CA GLY A 72 0.20 15.59 9.59
C GLY A 72 0.59 14.52 10.61
N THR A 73 1.25 14.87 11.71
CA THR A 73 1.74 13.92 12.73
C THR A 73 0.66 13.01 13.34
N ALA A 74 -0.59 13.47 13.48
CA ALA A 74 -1.67 12.73 14.16
C ALA A 74 -2.42 11.69 13.30
N PHE A 75 -2.38 11.83 11.97
CA PHE A 75 -2.96 10.84 11.04
C PHE A 75 -1.99 9.67 10.81
N ILE A 76 -0.70 9.97 10.87
CA ILE A 76 0.38 9.04 10.56
C ILE A 76 0.61 8.05 11.72
N SER A 77 0.56 8.47 12.99
CA SER A 77 0.69 7.53 14.13
C SER A 77 -0.35 6.40 14.04
N ARG A 78 -1.63 6.76 13.90
CA ARG A 78 -2.72 5.77 13.80
C ARG A 78 -2.59 4.85 12.59
N THR A 79 -2.04 5.37 11.48
CA THR A 79 -1.86 4.58 10.25
C THR A 79 -0.61 3.70 10.36
N LEU A 80 0.45 4.16 11.03
CA LEU A 80 1.64 3.37 11.36
C LEU A 80 1.33 2.27 12.36
N ASP A 81 0.54 2.54 13.40
CA ASP A 81 0.11 1.51 14.36
C ASP A 81 -0.64 0.38 13.62
N THR A 82 -1.55 0.75 12.72
CA THR A 82 -2.28 -0.23 11.89
C THR A 82 -1.35 -0.97 10.94
N LEU A 83 -0.35 -0.28 10.38
CA LEU A 83 0.63 -0.89 9.48
C LEU A 83 1.54 -1.86 10.24
N GLU A 84 2.08 -1.47 11.39
CA GLU A 84 2.89 -2.30 12.27
C GLU A 84 2.13 -3.56 12.69
N ASP A 85 0.86 -3.42 13.09
CA ASP A 85 -0.02 -4.56 13.37
C ASP A 85 -0.20 -5.50 12.16
N THR A 86 -0.39 -4.95 10.96
CA THR A 86 -0.51 -5.78 9.74
C THR A 86 0.81 -6.43 9.32
N PHE A 87 1.94 -5.73 9.50
CA PHE A 87 3.27 -6.27 9.24
C PHE A 87 3.54 -7.44 10.20
N CYS A 88 3.27 -7.27 11.50
CA CYS A 88 3.38 -8.32 12.52
C CYS A 88 2.49 -9.53 12.19
N TYR A 89 1.22 -9.31 11.85
CA TYR A 89 0.30 -10.39 11.47
C TYR A 89 0.77 -11.17 10.23
N ILE A 90 1.28 -10.47 9.21
CA ILE A 90 1.78 -11.12 7.99
C ILE A 90 3.09 -11.88 8.26
N THR A 91 3.95 -11.39 9.16
CA THR A 91 5.18 -12.09 9.54
C THR A 91 4.92 -13.31 10.42
N GLU A 92 3.89 -13.29 11.27
CA GLU A 92 3.47 -14.43 12.10
C GLU A 92 2.82 -15.56 11.29
N GLN A 93 2.09 -15.25 10.22
CA GLN A 93 1.46 -16.28 9.36
C GLN A 93 2.45 -17.03 8.45
N LYS A 94 3.76 -16.77 8.57
CA LYS A 94 4.83 -17.42 7.80
C LYS A 94 5.64 -18.46 8.58
N GLU A 95 5.31 -18.73 9.84
CA GLU A 95 5.79 -19.90 10.62
C GLU A 95 4.78 -21.04 10.62
#